data_AF-A0A935L632-F1
#
_entry.id   AF-A0A935L632-F1
#
_cell.length_a   1.000
_cell.length_b   1.000
_cell.length_c   1.000
_cell.angle_alpha   90.00
_cell.angle_beta   90.00
_cell.angle_gamma   90.00
#
_symmetry.space_group_name_H-M   'P 1'
#
loop_
_entity.id
_entity.type
_entity.pdbx_description
1 polymer ?
#
loop_
_entity_poly.entity_id
_entity_poly.type
_entity_poly.pdbx_seq_one_letter_code
_entity_poly.pdbx_strand_id
1 'polypeptide(L)'
;MHRSVGLASFVVLVVIAFTGLYMNIPAVVEPALAAVAPFTERPPSVRTQGAAREAVWKVGWDAAYGRARAEHADDPVAGIGRIEARGYYQVRFLPPGDIMDSGTIRYFVDGRDGRLLGRFDHREGTAGDKIRTWQFPLHSGQGFGLAGRILVCVTGLVPLLLAFTGLWLWLRRTRLRRRCGPEPRPTSPAAGSGSCARPAGASSPTTAR
;
A
#
# COMPACT_ATOMS: atom_id res chain seq x y z
N MET A 1 -8.18 -14.74 26.02
CA MET A 1 -7.01 -14.96 25.15
C MET A 1 -7.29 -14.60 23.68
N HIS A 2 -8.27 -15.22 23.00
CA HIS A 2 -8.50 -14.94 21.57
C HIS A 2 -8.94 -13.48 21.26
N ARG A 3 -9.75 -12.86 22.13
CA ARG A 3 -10.22 -11.47 21.94
C ARG A 3 -9.14 -10.40 22.08
N SER A 4 -8.24 -10.54 23.06
CA SER A 4 -7.17 -9.58 23.31
C SER A 4 -6.07 -9.66 22.25
N VAL A 5 -5.69 -10.87 21.84
CA VAL A 5 -4.72 -11.08 20.74
C VAL A 5 -5.30 -10.58 19.41
N GLY A 6 -6.58 -10.83 19.14
CA GLY A 6 -7.25 -10.32 17.95
C GLY A 6 -7.26 -8.78 17.88
N LEU A 7 -7.55 -8.11 19.00
CA LEU A 7 -7.54 -6.65 19.08
C LEU A 7 -6.14 -6.06 18.85
N ALA A 8 -5.11 -6.66 19.47
CA ALA A 8 -3.72 -6.22 19.29
C ALA A 8 -3.28 -6.37 17.82
N SER A 9 -3.52 -7.53 17.21
CA SER A 9 -3.20 -7.76 15.80
C SER A 9 -3.97 -6.83 14.86
N PHE A 10 -5.22 -6.50 15.18
CA PHE A 10 -6.02 -5.55 14.41
C PHE A 10 -5.39 -4.15 14.41
N VAL A 11 -4.96 -3.64 15.57
CA VAL A 11 -4.29 -2.34 15.65
C VAL A 11 -3.02 -2.32 14.79
N VAL A 12 -2.20 -3.36 14.89
CA VAL A 12 -0.96 -3.47 14.09
C VAL A 12 -1.28 -3.52 12.59
N LEU A 13 -2.28 -4.30 12.18
CA LEU A 13 -2.73 -4.37 10.78
C LEU A 13 -3.21 -3.02 10.25
N VAL A 14 -3.98 -2.26 11.04
CA VAL A 14 -4.45 -0.93 10.65
C VAL A 14 -3.29 0.03 10.45
N VAL A 15 -2.29 0.02 11.35
CA VAL A 15 -1.09 0.84 11.22
C VAL A 15 -0.30 0.48 9.95
N ILE A 16 -0.04 -0.81 9.72
CA ILE A 16 0.69 -1.27 8.53
C ILE A 16 -0.08 -0.96 7.23
N ALA A 17 -1.41 -1.13 7.24
CA ALA A 17 -2.25 -0.82 6.10
C ALA A 17 -2.26 0.69 5.80
N PHE A 18 -2.41 1.53 6.82
CA PHE A 18 -2.39 2.99 6.66
C PHE A 18 -1.04 3.49 6.16
N THR A 19 0.05 3.00 6.72
CA THR A 19 1.41 3.35 6.27
C THR A 19 1.67 2.91 4.83
N GLY A 20 1.20 1.73 4.43
CA GLY A 20 1.26 1.25 3.05
C GLY A 20 0.45 2.12 2.08
N LEU A 21 -0.78 2.47 2.46
CA LEU A 21 -1.64 3.37 1.69
C LEU A 21 -0.98 4.74 1.47
N TYR A 22 -0.42 5.31 2.54
CA TYR A 22 0.26 6.59 2.50
C TYR A 22 1.46 6.56 1.54
N MET A 23 2.29 5.53 1.60
CA MET A 23 3.46 5.41 0.72
C MET A 23 3.08 5.20 -0.75
N ASN A 24 1.92 4.60 -1.01
CA ASN A 24 1.45 4.33 -2.37
C ASN A 24 0.77 5.55 -3.02
N ILE A 25 -0.05 6.29 -2.27
CA ILE A 25 -0.83 7.44 -2.79
C ILE A 25 -0.74 8.69 -1.90
N PRO A 26 0.47 9.23 -1.66
CA PRO A 26 0.66 10.35 -0.74
C PRO A 26 -0.10 11.61 -1.18
N ALA A 27 -0.28 11.82 -2.49
CA ALA A 27 -1.01 12.97 -3.04
C ALA A 27 -2.49 13.03 -2.60
N VAL A 28 -3.09 11.89 -2.25
CA VAL A 28 -4.46 11.82 -1.75
C VAL A 28 -4.49 11.93 -0.22
N VAL A 29 -3.52 11.32 0.46
CA VAL A 29 -3.51 11.21 1.93
C VAL A 29 -2.96 12.47 2.61
N GLU A 30 -1.94 13.11 2.04
CA GLU A 30 -1.28 14.28 2.63
C GLU A 30 -2.22 15.50 2.76
N PRO A 31 -3.06 15.87 1.78
CA PRO A 31 -3.99 17.00 1.94
C PRO A 31 -5.00 16.78 3.08
N ALA A 32 -5.49 15.55 3.24
CA ALA A 32 -6.40 15.20 4.34
C ALA A 32 -5.70 15.30 5.70
N LEU A 33 -4.44 14.81 5.79
CA LEU A 33 -3.64 14.96 7.00
C LEU A 33 -3.27 16.42 7.30
N ALA A 34 -3.04 17.23 6.28
CA ALA A 34 -2.65 18.64 6.44
C ALA A 34 -3.70 19.46 7.19
N ALA A 35 -4.97 19.05 7.16
CA ALA A 35 -6.05 19.68 7.92
C ALA A 35 -5.92 19.54 9.45
N VAL A 36 -5.19 18.53 9.92
CA VAL A 36 -5.02 18.21 11.36
C VAL A 36 -3.55 18.25 11.81
N ALA A 37 -2.61 18.04 10.90
CA ALA A 37 -1.18 18.08 11.14
C ALA A 37 -0.50 18.83 9.97
N PRO A 38 -0.17 20.13 10.14
CA PRO A 38 0.42 20.91 9.06
C PRO A 38 1.76 20.31 8.65
N PHE A 39 2.11 20.50 7.37
CA PHE A 39 3.39 20.10 6.77
C PHE A 39 4.24 21.34 6.52
N THR A 40 5.58 21.20 6.57
CA THR A 40 6.46 22.29 6.14
C THR A 40 6.33 22.49 4.63
N GLU A 41 6.16 23.74 4.19
CA GLU A 41 6.27 24.08 2.78
C GLU A 41 7.69 23.80 2.30
N ARG A 42 7.84 22.85 1.36
CA ARG A 42 9.16 22.52 0.82
C ARG A 42 9.65 23.64 -0.09
N PRO A 43 10.90 24.13 0.07
CA PRO A 43 11.47 25.12 -0.82
C PRO A 43 11.42 24.66 -2.29
N PRO A 44 11.14 25.57 -3.24
CA PRO A 44 11.12 25.25 -4.67
C PRO A 44 12.44 24.69 -5.22
N SER A 45 13.56 24.86 -4.51
CA SER A 45 14.91 24.46 -4.92
C SER A 45 15.12 22.95 -5.09
N VAL A 46 14.16 22.12 -4.67
CA VAL A 46 14.13 20.66 -4.95
C VAL A 46 13.12 20.28 -6.05
N ARG A 47 12.36 21.26 -6.56
CA ARG A 47 11.30 21.08 -7.58
C ARG A 47 11.70 21.54 -8.98
N THR A 48 12.72 22.38 -9.12
CA THR A 48 13.12 22.85 -10.46
C THR A 48 13.86 21.73 -11.18
N GLN A 49 13.14 21.05 -12.08
CA GLN A 49 13.66 20.06 -13.01
C GLN A 49 14.92 20.61 -13.70
N GLY A 50 16.09 20.08 -13.34
CA GLY A 50 17.25 20.22 -14.20
C GLY A 50 16.98 19.39 -15.44
N ALA A 51 16.71 20.06 -16.56
CA ALA A 51 16.45 19.47 -17.88
C ALA A 51 17.18 18.13 -18.07
N ALA A 52 16.39 17.08 -18.32
CA ALA A 52 16.89 15.79 -18.77
C ALA A 52 17.75 16.02 -20.01
N ARG A 53 19.06 15.78 -19.89
CA ARG A 53 19.98 15.59 -21.03
C ARG A 53 21.34 15.13 -20.53
N GLU A 54 21.99 14.25 -21.28
CA GLU A 54 23.31 13.62 -21.01
C GLU A 54 24.38 14.53 -20.37
N ALA A 55 24.30 15.84 -20.54
CA ALA A 55 25.23 16.85 -20.00
C ALA A 55 25.12 17.13 -18.49
N VAL A 56 24.31 16.38 -17.72
CA VAL A 56 24.16 16.63 -16.27
C VAL A 56 25.35 16.14 -15.47
N TRP A 57 25.98 15.02 -15.81
CA TRP A 57 26.95 14.36 -14.93
C TRP A 57 28.39 14.77 -15.20
N LYS A 58 28.75 15.99 -14.81
CA LYS A 58 30.14 16.48 -14.89
C LYS A 58 30.92 16.22 -13.60
N VAL A 59 30.21 16.13 -12.47
CA VAL A 59 30.80 15.85 -11.17
C VAL A 59 30.79 14.35 -10.90
N GLY A 60 31.93 13.81 -10.46
CA GLY A 60 32.07 12.41 -10.04
C GLY A 60 31.49 12.12 -8.66
N TRP A 61 31.34 10.83 -8.33
CA TRP A 61 30.80 10.38 -7.04
C TRP A 61 31.59 10.91 -5.84
N ASP A 62 32.93 10.90 -5.92
CA ASP A 62 33.80 11.34 -4.83
C ASP A 62 33.67 12.83 -4.52
N ALA A 63 33.55 13.66 -5.57
CA ALA A 63 33.34 15.09 -5.41
C ALA A 63 31.96 15.38 -4.79
N ALA A 64 30.92 14.66 -5.22
CA ALA A 64 29.58 14.80 -4.63
C ALA A 64 29.55 14.33 -3.16
N TYR A 65 30.18 13.20 -2.87
CA TYR A 65 30.34 12.68 -1.51
C TYR A 65 31.13 13.67 -0.64
N GLY A 66 32.28 14.16 -1.11
CA GLY A 66 33.13 15.09 -0.40
C GLY A 66 32.43 16.41 -0.08
N ARG A 67 31.64 16.94 -1.03
CA ARG A 67 30.82 18.14 -0.79
C ARG A 67 29.78 17.92 0.30
N ALA A 68 29.08 16.80 0.31
CA ALA A 68 28.11 16.50 1.37
C ALA A 68 28.80 16.21 2.72
N ARG A 69 29.95 15.52 2.72
CA ARG A 69 30.71 15.20 3.93
C ARG A 69 31.33 16.44 4.59
N ALA A 70 31.68 17.46 3.79
CA ALA A 70 32.14 18.75 4.32
C ALA A 70 31.07 19.48 5.13
N GLU A 71 29.79 19.29 4.79
CA GLU A 71 28.65 19.85 5.53
C GLU A 71 28.23 18.98 6.72
N HIS A 72 28.55 17.69 6.69
CA HIS A 72 28.12 16.71 7.69
C HIS A 72 29.23 15.71 7.99
N ALA A 73 30.17 16.10 8.84
CA ALA A 73 31.37 15.32 9.10
C ALA A 73 31.15 14.13 10.04
N ASP A 74 30.20 14.26 10.97
CA ASP A 74 30.16 13.45 12.19
C ASP A 74 29.46 12.10 12.00
N ASP A 75 28.37 12.05 11.23
CA ASP A 75 27.60 10.81 11.09
C ASP A 75 28.15 9.88 9.99
N PRO A 76 28.02 8.55 10.18
CA PRO A 76 28.25 7.57 9.12
C PRO A 76 27.41 7.84 7.87
N VAL A 77 27.93 7.49 6.69
CA VAL A 77 27.18 7.56 5.44
C VAL A 77 26.40 6.26 5.24
N ALA A 78 25.07 6.37 5.15
CA ALA A 78 24.16 5.27 4.85
C ALA A 78 24.22 4.85 3.37
N GLY A 79 24.51 5.81 2.50
CA GLY A 79 24.75 5.55 1.09
C GLY A 79 24.57 6.79 0.21
N ILE A 80 25.12 6.71 -1.00
CA ILE A 80 25.02 7.73 -2.03
C ILE A 80 24.28 7.16 -3.25
N GLY A 81 23.46 7.97 -3.91
CA GLY A 81 22.74 7.58 -5.12
C GLY A 81 22.50 8.77 -6.05
N ARG A 82 22.29 8.50 -7.35
CA ARG A 82 21.86 9.51 -8.32
C ARG A 82 20.35 9.49 -8.46
N ILE A 83 19.73 10.66 -8.40
CA ILE A 83 18.32 10.84 -8.77
C ILE A 83 18.28 11.32 -10.21
N GLU A 84 18.32 10.37 -11.14
CA GLU A 84 18.51 10.65 -12.57
C GLU A 84 17.46 11.57 -13.16
N ALA A 85 16.20 11.36 -12.79
CA ALA A 85 15.08 12.19 -13.22
C ALA A 85 15.20 13.68 -12.80
N ARG A 86 16.10 14.00 -11.87
CA ARG A 86 16.30 15.37 -11.36
C ARG A 86 17.74 15.89 -11.49
N GLY A 87 18.69 15.01 -11.81
CA GLY A 87 20.06 15.40 -12.10
C GLY A 87 20.93 15.77 -10.90
N TYR A 88 20.67 15.18 -9.74
CA TYR A 88 21.48 15.40 -8.53
C TYR A 88 21.87 14.10 -7.85
N TYR A 89 22.94 14.16 -7.07
CA TYR A 89 23.33 13.14 -6.10
C TYR A 89 22.58 13.36 -4.80
N GLN A 90 22.14 12.26 -4.19
CA GLN A 90 21.62 12.22 -2.85
C GLN A 90 22.60 11.45 -1.97
N VAL A 91 23.16 12.12 -0.98
CA VAL A 91 24.02 11.52 0.04
C VAL A 91 23.21 11.39 1.32
N ARG A 92 23.11 10.19 1.86
CA ARG A 92 22.36 9.89 3.09
C ARG A 92 23.33 9.61 4.23
N PHE A 93 23.05 10.21 5.38
CA PHE A 93 23.80 10.01 6.62
C PHE A 93 22.90 9.30 7.64
N LEU A 94 23.53 8.46 8.46
CA LEU A 94 22.90 7.60 9.46
C LEU A 94 23.36 8.00 10.86
N PRO A 95 22.63 8.91 11.53
CA PRO A 95 22.91 9.25 12.91
C PRO A 95 22.87 8.03 13.84
N PRO A 96 23.60 8.05 14.97
CA PRO A 96 23.44 7.04 16.01
C PRO A 96 21.99 6.95 16.49
N GLY A 97 21.44 5.73 16.55
CA GLY A 97 20.06 5.50 16.99
C GLY A 97 18.99 5.99 16.00
N ASP A 98 19.33 6.09 14.72
CA ASP A 98 18.36 6.51 13.71
C ASP A 98 17.19 5.53 13.55
N ILE A 99 16.03 6.04 13.14
CA ILE A 99 14.78 5.29 13.03
C ILE A 99 14.67 4.47 11.72
N MET A 100 15.60 4.69 10.78
CA MET A 100 15.68 3.98 9.51
C MET A 100 17.12 3.64 9.18
N ASP A 101 17.37 2.39 8.77
CA ASP A 101 18.70 1.91 8.39
C ASP A 101 19.29 2.69 7.20
N SER A 102 18.42 3.34 6.42
CA SER A 102 18.80 4.09 5.22
C SER A 102 19.22 5.53 5.48
N GLY A 103 19.17 6.01 6.73
CA GLY A 103 19.54 7.37 7.11
C GLY A 103 18.43 8.41 6.92
N THR A 104 18.17 9.19 7.97
CA THR A 104 17.21 10.31 8.01
C THR A 104 17.79 11.62 7.51
N ILE A 105 19.11 11.80 7.51
CA ILE A 105 19.74 13.04 7.06
C ILE A 105 20.14 12.88 5.61
N ARG A 106 19.74 13.83 4.76
CA ARG A 106 20.00 13.78 3.31
C ARG A 106 20.55 15.11 2.82
N TYR A 107 21.60 15.04 2.02
CA TYR A 107 22.16 16.17 1.28
C TYR A 107 21.99 15.92 -0.22
N PHE A 108 21.64 16.98 -0.93
CA PHE A 108 21.44 16.96 -2.38
C PHE A 108 22.52 17.80 -3.06
N VAL A 109 23.26 17.19 -3.97
CA VAL A 109 24.39 17.83 -4.66
C VAL A 109 24.15 17.80 -6.16
N ASP A 110 24.21 18.95 -6.83
CA ASP A 110 23.97 19.05 -8.29
C ASP A 110 25.00 18.22 -9.06
N GLY A 111 24.55 17.45 -10.05
CA GLY A 111 25.44 16.65 -10.88
C GLY A 111 26.34 17.47 -11.82
N ARG A 112 25.96 18.72 -12.12
CA ARG A 112 26.60 19.58 -13.13
C ARG A 112 27.81 20.33 -12.61
N ASP A 113 27.69 20.91 -11.42
CA ASP A 113 28.69 21.81 -10.84
C ASP A 113 29.09 21.41 -9.41
N GLY A 114 28.41 20.42 -8.80
CA GLY A 114 28.73 19.94 -7.46
C GLY A 114 28.25 20.86 -6.36
N ARG A 115 27.40 21.85 -6.69
CA ARG A 115 26.82 22.76 -5.70
C ARG A 115 25.83 22.02 -4.80
N LEU A 116 25.81 22.40 -3.52
CA LEU A 116 24.81 21.90 -2.60
C LEU A 116 23.44 22.53 -2.94
N LEU A 117 22.47 21.69 -3.29
CA LEU A 117 21.10 22.10 -3.59
C LEU A 117 20.26 22.23 -2.32
N GLY A 118 20.59 21.47 -1.28
CA GLY A 118 19.97 21.58 0.02
C GLY A 118 20.21 20.39 0.93
N ARG A 119 19.70 20.51 2.15
CA ARG A 119 19.65 19.48 3.19
C ARG A 119 18.20 19.15 3.51
N PHE A 120 17.92 17.89 3.80
CA PHE A 120 16.66 17.47 4.37
C PHE A 120 16.92 16.51 5.54
N ASP A 121 16.52 16.96 6.72
CA ASP A 121 16.60 16.19 7.95
C ASP A 121 15.20 15.67 8.31
N HIS A 122 14.99 14.36 8.21
CA HIS A 122 13.67 13.76 8.48
C HIS A 122 13.28 13.83 9.97
N ARG A 123 14.19 14.20 10.87
CA ARG A 123 13.97 14.34 12.31
C ARG A 123 13.38 15.70 12.69
N GLU A 124 13.55 16.68 11.80
CA GLU A 124 13.10 18.05 11.96
C GLU A 124 11.77 18.29 11.25
N GLY A 125 11.19 19.47 11.48
CA GLY A 125 9.96 19.90 10.83
C GLY A 125 8.70 19.74 11.67
N THR A 126 7.58 19.92 10.99
CA THR A 126 6.23 19.96 11.58
C THR A 126 5.72 18.57 11.99
N ALA A 127 4.58 18.53 12.68
CA ALA A 127 3.91 17.26 13.02
C ALA A 127 3.60 16.42 11.77
N GLY A 128 3.17 17.05 10.67
CA GLY A 128 2.93 16.36 9.40
C GLY A 128 4.20 15.75 8.83
N ASP A 129 5.33 16.46 8.89
CA ASP A 129 6.62 15.92 8.43
C ASP A 129 7.08 14.72 9.26
N LYS A 130 6.88 14.76 10.57
CA LYS A 130 7.14 13.60 11.43
C LYS A 130 6.25 12.42 11.05
N ILE A 131 4.94 12.62 10.89
CA ILE A 131 4.03 11.57 10.43
C ILE A 131 4.55 10.96 9.11
N ARG A 132 4.89 11.79 8.12
CA ARG A 132 5.46 11.37 6.83
C ARG A 132 6.72 10.52 7.01
N THR A 133 7.64 10.99 7.83
CA THR A 133 8.92 10.32 8.10
C THR A 133 8.71 8.93 8.69
N TRP A 134 7.76 8.79 9.62
CA TRP A 134 7.52 7.54 10.35
C TRP A 134 6.83 6.45 9.51
N GLN A 135 6.26 6.77 8.35
CA GLN A 135 5.52 5.80 7.55
C GLN A 135 6.37 4.60 7.13
N PHE A 136 7.58 4.85 6.63
CA PHE A 136 8.47 3.77 6.20
C PHE A 136 9.03 2.94 7.38
N PRO A 137 9.57 3.55 8.45
CA PRO A 137 9.99 2.83 9.65
C PRO A 137 8.91 1.97 10.30
N LEU A 138 7.65 2.47 10.33
CA LEU A 138 6.52 1.72 10.87
C LEU A 138 6.12 0.58 9.96
N HIS A 139 6.06 0.81 8.65
CA HIS A 139 5.68 -0.22 7.68
C HIS A 139 6.70 -1.34 7.57
N SER A 140 7.99 -1.01 7.61
CA SER A 140 9.10 -1.98 7.53
C SER A 140 9.46 -2.61 8.89
N GLY A 141 8.95 -2.04 9.99
CA GLY A 141 9.29 -2.43 11.35
C GLY A 141 10.65 -1.92 11.84
N GLN A 142 11.40 -1.18 11.01
CA GLN A 142 12.72 -0.64 11.39
C GLN A 142 12.66 0.30 12.59
N GLY A 143 11.57 1.05 12.75
CA GLY A 143 11.44 2.03 13.83
C GLY A 143 11.48 1.43 15.25
N PHE A 144 11.25 0.12 15.38
CA PHE A 144 11.35 -0.62 16.65
C PHE A 144 12.42 -1.72 16.61
N GLY A 145 13.39 -1.61 15.68
CA GLY A 145 14.48 -2.56 15.52
C GLY A 145 13.99 -3.97 15.19
N LEU A 146 14.64 -4.99 15.78
CA LEU A 146 14.37 -6.39 15.49
C LEU A 146 12.94 -6.80 15.87
N ALA A 147 12.44 -6.32 17.01
CA ALA A 147 11.09 -6.65 17.49
C ALA A 147 10.02 -6.15 16.51
N GLY A 148 10.17 -4.92 16.01
CA GLY A 148 9.27 -4.36 14.98
C GLY A 148 9.30 -5.15 13.68
N ARG A 149 10.48 -5.55 13.22
CA ARG A 149 10.62 -6.38 12.01
C ARG A 149 9.94 -7.73 12.16
N ILE A 150 10.15 -8.41 13.28
CA ILE A 150 9.48 -9.69 13.56
C ILE A 150 7.95 -9.50 13.54
N LEU A 151 7.46 -8.45 14.20
CA LEU A 151 6.02 -8.15 14.25
C LEU A 151 5.44 -7.93 12.86
N VAL A 152 6.09 -7.12 12.02
CA VAL A 152 5.67 -6.87 10.63
C VAL A 152 5.72 -8.15 9.80
N CYS A 153 6.79 -8.94 9.90
CA CYS A 153 6.93 -10.22 9.18
C CYS A 153 5.80 -11.19 9.52
N VAL A 154 5.50 -11.37 10.82
CA VAL A 154 4.41 -12.24 11.27
C VAL A 154 3.06 -11.71 10.79
N THR A 155 2.85 -10.40 10.86
CA THR A 155 1.60 -9.77 10.41
C THR A 155 1.40 -9.93 8.90
N GLY A 156 2.48 -9.89 8.11
CA GLY A 156 2.47 -10.14 6.67
C GLY A 156 2.03 -11.56 6.27
N LEU A 157 2.08 -12.54 7.18
CA LEU A 157 1.56 -13.89 6.92
C LEU A 157 0.03 -13.93 6.89
N VAL A 158 -0.66 -12.97 7.54
CA VAL A 158 -2.12 -12.92 7.57
C VAL A 158 -2.73 -12.79 6.16
N PRO A 159 -2.37 -11.79 5.33
CA PRO A 159 -2.89 -11.71 3.97
C PRO A 159 -2.48 -12.90 3.10
N LEU A 160 -1.30 -13.50 3.33
CA LEU A 160 -0.88 -14.72 2.63
C LEU A 160 -1.80 -15.91 2.93
N LEU A 161 -2.13 -16.12 4.20
CA LEU A 161 -3.08 -17.16 4.63
C LEU A 161 -4.49 -16.89 4.08
N LEU A 162 -4.94 -15.63 4.07
CA LEU A 162 -6.22 -15.24 3.47
C LEU A 162 -6.25 -15.50 1.96
N ALA A 163 -5.17 -15.19 1.24
CA ALA A 163 -5.05 -15.47 -0.19
C ALA A 163 -5.07 -16.98 -0.47
N PHE A 164 -4.32 -17.76 0.31
CA PHE A 164 -4.28 -19.22 0.17
C PHE A 164 -5.64 -19.87 0.46
N THR A 165 -6.29 -19.47 1.55
CA THR A 165 -7.63 -19.98 1.90
C THR A 165 -8.67 -19.56 0.87
N GLY A 166 -8.65 -18.30 0.41
CA GLY A 166 -9.51 -17.82 -0.67
C GLY A 166 -9.34 -18.63 -1.96
N LEU A 167 -8.10 -18.87 -2.39
CA LEU A 167 -7.79 -19.68 -3.56
C LEU A 167 -8.25 -21.14 -3.39
N TRP A 168 -8.03 -21.74 -2.22
CA TRP A 168 -8.50 -23.08 -1.91
C TRP A 168 -10.04 -23.16 -2.00
N LEU A 169 -10.76 -22.25 -1.35
CA LEU A 169 -12.23 -22.20 -1.42
C LEU A 169 -12.72 -22.04 -2.87
N TRP A 170 -12.07 -21.17 -3.65
CA TRP A 170 -12.39 -20.97 -5.07
C TRP A 170 -12.18 -22.25 -5.90
N LEU A 171 -11.05 -22.94 -5.73
CA LEU A 171 -10.77 -24.20 -6.41
C LEU A 171 -11.76 -25.30 -6.02
N ARG A 172 -12.12 -25.40 -4.73
CA ARG A 172 -13.09 -26.39 -4.23
C ARG A 172 -14.48 -26.15 -4.83
N ARG A 173 -14.96 -24.90 -4.83
CA ARG A 173 -16.25 -24.51 -5.43
C ARG A 173 -16.28 -24.77 -6.94
N THR A 174 -15.18 -24.50 -7.63
CA THR A 174 -15.06 -24.74 -9.08
C THR A 174 -15.06 -26.23 -9.42
N ARG A 175 -14.38 -27.07 -8.63
CA ARG A 175 -14.40 -28.54 -8.80
C ARG A 175 -15.79 -29.13 -8.58
N LEU A 176 -16.54 -28.64 -7.58
CA LEU A 176 -17.92 -29.08 -7.34
C LEU A 176 -18.85 -28.67 -8.49
N ARG A 177 -18.70 -27.45 -9.04
CA ARG A 177 -19.45 -26.99 -10.22
C ARG A 177 -19.16 -27.76 -11.50
N ARG A 178 -17.94 -28.29 -11.67
CA ARG A 178 -17.58 -29.15 -12.81
C ARG A 178 -18.09 -30.60 -12.66
N ARG A 179 -18.42 -31.03 -11.45
CA ARG A 179 -18.95 -32.39 -11.16
C ARG A 179 -20.47 -32.46 -11.24
N CYS A 180 -21.18 -31.36 -11.00
CA CYS A 180 -22.54 -31.20 -11.51
C CYS A 180 -22.45 -30.89 -13.01
N GLY A 181 -22.36 -31.93 -13.84
CA GLY A 181 -22.62 -31.80 -15.26
C GLY A 181 -24.01 -31.20 -15.52
N PRO A 182 -24.26 -30.62 -16.70
CA PRO A 182 -25.58 -30.10 -17.04
C PRO A 182 -26.62 -31.18 -16.77
N GLU A 183 -27.57 -30.87 -15.89
CA GLU A 183 -28.72 -31.73 -15.62
C GLU A 183 -29.38 -32.04 -16.96
N PRO A 184 -29.57 -33.32 -17.33
CA PRO A 184 -30.27 -33.65 -18.55
C PRO A 184 -31.64 -33.01 -18.51
N ARG A 185 -31.91 -32.09 -19.46
CA ARG A 185 -33.20 -31.42 -19.58
C ARG A 185 -34.30 -32.50 -19.53
N PRO A 186 -35.32 -32.38 -18.67
CA PRO A 186 -36.44 -33.29 -18.72
C PRO A 186 -37.07 -33.19 -20.12
N THR A 187 -36.97 -34.27 -20.90
CA THR A 187 -37.72 -34.41 -22.14
C THR A 187 -39.19 -34.45 -21.76
N SER A 188 -39.88 -33.35 -22.03
CA SER A 188 -41.33 -33.23 -21.82
C SER A 188 -42.04 -34.34 -22.60
N PRO A 189 -42.88 -35.18 -21.94
CA PRO A 189 -43.71 -36.12 -22.66
C PRO A 189 -44.82 -35.35 -23.38
N ALA A 190 -44.97 -35.72 -24.65
CA ALA A 190 -45.94 -35.28 -25.65
C ALA A 190 -47.23 -34.64 -25.12
N ALA A 191 -47.58 -33.53 -25.75
CA ALA A 191 -48.91 -32.94 -25.74
C ALA A 191 -49.96 -33.97 -26.20
N GLY A 192 -50.71 -34.52 -25.24
CA GLY A 192 -51.95 -35.23 -25.46
C GLY A 192 -53.13 -34.34 -25.05
N SER A 193 -53.50 -33.41 -25.91
CA SER A 193 -54.71 -32.61 -25.73
C SER A 193 -55.93 -33.36 -26.26
N GLY A 194 -56.98 -33.43 -25.44
CA GLY A 194 -58.35 -33.45 -25.94
C GLY A 194 -59.16 -34.67 -25.53
N SER A 195 -60.02 -34.48 -24.52
CA SER A 195 -61.47 -34.61 -24.67
C SER A 195 -62.10 -34.94 -23.30
N CYS A 196 -62.69 -33.93 -22.67
CA CYS A 196 -63.64 -34.12 -21.59
C CYS A 196 -65.01 -33.70 -22.13
N ALA A 197 -65.87 -34.67 -22.43
CA ALA A 197 -67.32 -34.50 -22.48
C ALA A 197 -68.03 -35.86 -22.50
N ARG A 198 -68.81 -36.14 -21.45
CA ARG A 198 -69.98 -37.04 -21.49
C ARG A 198 -71.16 -36.39 -20.76
N PRO A 199 -72.41 -36.77 -21.09
CA PRO A 199 -73.55 -35.85 -21.06
C PRO A 199 -74.65 -36.18 -20.01
N ALA A 200 -75.46 -35.14 -19.75
CA ALA A 200 -76.92 -35.07 -19.49
C ALA A 200 -77.66 -35.98 -18.47
N GLY A 201 -78.58 -35.35 -17.72
CA GLY A 201 -79.77 -35.95 -17.08
C GLY A 201 -80.04 -35.43 -15.65
N ALA A 202 -80.76 -34.32 -15.47
CA ALA A 202 -82.23 -34.19 -15.29
C ALA A 202 -82.75 -34.46 -13.85
N SER A 203 -83.28 -33.41 -13.19
CA SER A 203 -84.67 -33.32 -12.66
C SER A 203 -84.80 -32.27 -11.53
N SER A 204 -85.75 -31.35 -11.71
CA SER A 204 -86.39 -30.53 -10.66
C SER A 204 -87.57 -31.33 -10.08
N PRO A 205 -88.10 -31.02 -8.86
CA PRO A 205 -89.15 -29.99 -8.70
C PRO A 205 -89.15 -29.27 -7.30
N THR A 206 -89.48 -27.97 -7.16
CA THR A 206 -90.81 -27.40 -6.78
C THR A 206 -90.95 -26.92 -5.30
N THR A 207 -91.17 -25.58 -5.17
CA THR A 207 -92.01 -24.77 -4.23
C THR A 207 -91.69 -24.49 -2.73
N ALA A 208 -92.14 -23.26 -2.38
CA ALA A 208 -92.49 -22.65 -1.09
C ALA A 208 -91.32 -22.05 -0.30
N ARG A 209 -91.34 -20.79 0.15
CA ARG A 209 -92.42 -19.81 0.41
C ARG A 209 -91.84 -18.40 0.34
#